data_AF-A0A924JY74-F1
#
_entry.id   AF-A0A924JY74-F1
#
_cell.length_a   1.000
_cell.length_b   1.000
_cell.length_c   1.000
_cell.angle_alpha   90.00
_cell.angle_beta   90.00
_cell.angle_gamma   90.00
#
_symmetry.space_group_name_H-M   'P 1'
#
loop_
_entity.id
_entity.type
_entity.pdbx_description
1 polymer ?
#
loop_
_entity_poly.entity_id
_entity_poly.type
_entity_poly.pdbx_seq_one_letter_code
_entity_poly.pdbx_strand_id
1 'polypeptide(L)' 'MKPHSPVLNFPPQLLLLAQPVKVAFFDVDGVFTDGGLYFGEYPQGDARTAPQPGSHAAGETLKRFNSLDGHGLKLLQR' A
#
# COMPACT_ATOMS: atom_id res chain seq x y z
N MET A 1 11.16 -2.10 6.60
CA MET A 1 10.80 -0.88 5.85
C MET A 1 11.75 0.24 6.27
N LYS A 2 12.45 0.86 5.33
CA LYS A 2 13.28 2.03 5.64
C LYS A 2 12.31 3.19 5.92
N PRO A 3 12.35 3.85 7.09
CA PRO A 3 11.41 4.93 7.36
C PRO A 3 11.60 6.03 6.31
N HIS A 4 10.52 6.43 5.66
CA HIS A 4 10.56 7.59 4.76
C HIS A 4 10.82 8.82 5.60
N SER A 5 11.93 9.53 5.34
CA SER A 5 12.16 10.84 5.91
C SER A 5 11.21 11.82 5.24
N PRO A 6 10.33 12.49 5.99
CA PRO A 6 9.42 13.47 5.40
C PRO A 6 10.23 14.59 4.76
N VAL A 7 9.94 14.88 3.50
CA VAL A 7 10.52 16.01 2.77
C VAL A 7 9.54 17.17 2.87
N LEU A 8 9.92 18.20 3.63
CA LEU A 8 9.10 19.40 3.82
C LEU A 8 9.43 20.51 2.81
N ASN A 9 10.55 20.38 2.10
CA ASN A 9 11.03 21.38 1.13
C ASN A 9 11.21 20.74 -0.24
N PHE A 10 10.50 21.25 -1.24
CA PHE A 10 10.59 20.81 -2.62
C PHE A 10 11.21 21.90 -3.50
N PRO A 11 11.99 21.53 -4.54
CA PRO A 11 12.47 22.51 -5.52
C PRO A 11 11.31 23.33 -6.10
N PRO A 12 11.39 24.68 -6.14
CA PRO A 12 10.28 25.51 -6.61
C PRO A 12 9.82 25.15 -8.03
N GLN A 13 10.75 24.76 -8.90
CA GLN A 13 10.44 24.36 -10.27
C GLN A 13 9.53 23.13 -10.32
N LEU A 14 9.68 22.18 -9.40
CA LEU A 14 8.80 21.01 -9.30
C LEU A 14 7.39 21.40 -8.85
N LEU A 15 7.28 22.31 -7.89
CA LEU A 15 6.00 22.81 -7.41
C LEU A 15 5.24 23.58 -8.50
N LEU A 16 5.94 24.41 -9.29
CA LEU A 16 5.36 25.10 -10.44
C LEU A 16 4.79 24.12 -11.47
N LEU A 17 5.52 23.04 -11.77
CA LEU A 17 5.06 21.98 -12.68
C LEU A 17 3.87 21.19 -12.14
N ALA A 18 3.73 21.08 -10.81
CA ALA A 18 2.66 20.34 -10.16
C ALA A 18 1.34 21.12 -10.05
N GLN A 19 1.35 22.46 -10.14
CA GLN A 19 0.15 23.31 -10.00
C GLN A 19 -1.05 22.90 -10.88
N PRO A 20 -0.90 22.53 -12.16
CA PRO A 20 -2.04 22.15 -13.00
C PRO A 20 -2.58 20.75 -12.73
N VAL A 21 -1.94 19.91 -11.90
CA VAL A 21 -2.38 18.53 -11.64
C VAL A 21 -3.71 18.55 -10.88
N LYS A 22 -4.73 17.90 -11.44
CA LYS A 22 -6.08 17.78 -10.83
C LYS A 22 -6.41 16.36 -10.38
N VAL A 23 -5.71 15.37 -10.91
CA VAL A 23 -5.92 13.96 -10.61
C VAL A 23 -4.56 13.30 -10.50
N ALA A 24 -4.38 12.46 -9.49
CA ALA A 24 -3.22 11.63 -9.32
C ALA A 24 -3.67 10.18 -9.12
N PHE A 25 -3.08 9.26 -9.89
CA PHE A 25 -3.26 7.83 -9.72
C PHE A 25 -2.02 7.27 -9.05
N PHE A 26 -2.22 6.49 -8.00
CA PHE A 26 -1.16 5.84 -7.25
C PHE A 26 -1.31 4.35 -7.41
N ASP A 27 -0.23 3.68 -7.79
CA ASP A 27 -0.14 2.23 -7.70
C ASP A 27 -0.08 1.80 -6.22
N VAL A 28 -0.24 0.50 -5.96
CA VAL A 28 -0.20 -0.07 -4.61
C VAL A 28 1.16 -0.67 -4.33
N ASP A 29 1.56 -1.67 -5.12
CA ASP A 29 2.72 -2.49 -4.81
C ASP A 29 4.03 -1.79 -5.23
N GLY A 30 4.85 -1.43 -4.24
CA GLY A 30 6.07 -0.65 -4.46
C GLY A 30 5.86 0.87 -4.43
N VAL A 31 4.61 1.35 -4.28
CA VAL A 31 4.28 2.77 -4.07
C VAL A 31 3.76 3.00 -2.66
N PHE A 32 2.59 2.45 -2.32
CA PHE A 32 2.03 2.52 -0.95
C PHE A 32 2.46 1.37 -0.05
N THR A 33 3.05 0.34 -0.65
CA THR A 33 3.70 -0.77 0.06
C THR A 33 5.16 -0.84 -0.36
N ASP A 34 5.98 -1.60 0.37
CA ASP A 34 7.35 -1.90 -0.05
C ASP A 34 7.44 -2.99 -1.13
N GLY A 35 6.31 -3.31 -1.78
CA GLY A 35 6.19 -4.37 -2.79
C GLY A 35 6.15 -5.78 -2.19
N GLY A 36 6.24 -5.91 -0.88
CA GLY A 36 6.14 -7.20 -0.19
C GLY A 36 4.70 -7.72 -0.14
N LEU A 37 4.55 -9.03 -0.35
CA LEU A 37 3.32 -9.76 -0.10
C LEU A 37 3.54 -10.70 1.09
N TYR A 38 2.70 -10.56 2.10
CA TYR A 38 2.69 -11.47 3.25
C TYR A 38 1.63 -12.53 3.01
N PHE A 39 2.01 -13.80 3.16
CA PHE A 39 1.09 -14.94 3.09
C PHE A 39 0.95 -15.54 4.48
N GLY A 40 -0.28 -15.60 4.98
CA GLY A 40 -0.62 -16.33 6.20
C GLY A 40 -1.34 -17.62 5.84
N GLU A 41 -0.96 -18.74 6.43
CA GLU A 41 -1.69 -19.99 6.29
C GLU A 41 -2.85 -20.05 7.28
N TYR A 42 -4.00 -20.58 6.84
CA TYR A 42 -5.08 -20.89 7.77
C TYR A 42 -4.77 -22.16 8.58
N PRO A 43 -5.22 -22.25 9.84
CA PRO A 43 -5.10 -23.48 10.63
C PRO A 43 -5.83 -24.66 9.99
N GLN A 44 -5.34 -25.87 10.25
CA GLN A 44 -6.00 -27.09 9.79
C GLN A 44 -7.42 -27.18 10.38
N GLY A 45 -8.44 -27.31 9.51
CA GLY A 45 -9.84 -27.36 9.91
C GLY A 45 -10.55 -26.00 9.97
N ASP A 46 -9.91 -24.90 9.54
CA ASP A 46 -10.58 -23.60 9.40
C ASP A 46 -11.70 -23.69 8.34
N ALA A 47 -12.90 -23.20 8.66
CA ALA A 47 -14.06 -23.25 7.76
C ALA A 47 -13.82 -22.55 6.42
N ARG A 48 -12.88 -21.59 6.36
CA ARG A 48 -12.46 -20.89 5.13
C ARG A 48 -11.54 -21.73 4.25
N THR A 49 -11.04 -22.87 4.75
CA THR A 49 -10.20 -23.83 4.02
C THR A 49 -10.99 -24.98 3.40
N ALA A 50 -12.32 -24.83 3.26
CA ALA A 50 -13.18 -25.85 2.67
C ALA A 50 -12.52 -26.47 1.42
N PRO A 51 -12.32 -27.80 1.40
CA PRO A 51 -11.41 -28.43 0.45
C PRO A 51 -11.95 -28.28 -0.96
N GLN A 52 -11.24 -27.53 -1.79
CA GLN A 52 -11.34 -27.63 -3.24
C GLN A 52 -10.31 -28.69 -3.69
N PRO A 53 -10.68 -29.68 -4.53
CA PRO A 53 -9.74 -30.70 -4.99
C PRO A 53 -8.51 -30.05 -5.65
N GLY A 54 -7.31 -30.32 -5.11
CA GLY A 54 -6.05 -29.71 -5.55
C GLY A 54 -5.57 -28.48 -4.77
N SER A 55 -6.28 -28.07 -3.72
CA SER A 55 -5.93 -26.92 -2.87
C SER A 55 -5.08 -27.35 -1.67
N HIS A 56 -3.78 -27.07 -1.70
CA HIS A 56 -2.95 -27.06 -0.51
C HIS A 56 -3.12 -25.68 0.16
N ALA A 57 -3.80 -25.65 1.31
CA ALA A 57 -3.98 -24.50 2.20
C ALA A 57 -4.29 -23.15 1.51
N ALA A 58 -5.57 -22.76 1.50
CA ALA A 58 -5.91 -21.36 1.26
C ALA A 58 -5.20 -20.50 2.32
N GLY A 59 -4.58 -19.40 1.91
CA GLY A 59 -3.93 -18.45 2.81
C GLY A 59 -4.49 -17.05 2.63
N GLU A 60 -4.39 -16.22 3.68
CA GLU A 60 -4.71 -14.80 3.58
C GLU A 60 -3.50 -14.05 3.01
N THR A 61 -3.73 -13.21 2.00
CA THR A 61 -2.71 -12.29 1.50
C THR A 61 -2.86 -10.96 2.23
N LEU A 62 -1.82 -10.54 2.94
CA LEU A 62 -1.80 -9.27 3.65
C LEU A 62 -0.83 -8.28 2.99
N LYS A 63 -1.20 -7.01 2.98
CA LYS A 63 -0.39 -5.87 2.54
C LYS A 63 -0.18 -4.91 3.70
N ARG A 64 1.05 -4.40 3.86
CA ARG A 64 1.39 -3.40 4.88
C ARG A 64 1.52 -2.02 4.23
N PHE A 65 0.78 -1.06 4.76
CA PHE A 65 0.78 0.34 4.33
C PHE A 65 1.51 1.24 5.35
N ASN A 66 1.91 2.44 4.92
CA ASN A 66 2.45 3.46 5.81
C ASN A 66 1.36 4.46 6.23
N SER A 67 1.22 4.68 7.54
CA SER A 67 0.23 5.62 8.08
C SER A 67 0.46 7.08 7.66
N LEU A 68 1.71 7.48 7.39
CA LEU A 68 2.04 8.84 6.94
C LEU A 68 1.52 9.12 5.53
N ASP A 69 1.44 8.12 4.66
CA ASP A 69 0.90 8.27 3.30
C ASP A 69 -0.58 8.64 3.35
N GLY A 70 -1.35 7.92 4.18
CA GLY A 70 -2.77 8.22 4.41
C GLY A 70 -3.00 9.59 5.05
N HIS A 71 -2.09 10.04 5.92
CA HIS A 71 -2.15 11.40 6.46
C HIS A 71 -1.88 12.45 5.38
N GLY A 72 -0.85 12.26 4.54
CA GLY A 72 -0.51 13.16 3.44
C GLY A 72 -1.66 13.34 2.43
N LEU A 73 -2.29 12.23 2.02
CA LEU A 73 -3.44 12.29 1.11
C LEU A 73 -4.62 13.06 1.69
N LYS A 74 -4.89 12.95 3.00
CA LYS A 74 -5.93 13.74 3.66
C LYS A 74 -5.63 15.24 3.64
N LEU A 75 -4.36 15.64 3.75
CA LEU A 75 -3.97 17.05 3.72
C LEU A 75 -4.19 17.69 2.33
N LEU A 76 -4.20 16.91 1.25
CA LEU A 76 -4.46 17.39 -0.12
C LEU A 76 -5.94 17.75 -0.38
N GLN A 77 -6.87 17.37 0.51
CA GLN A 77 -8.30 17.66 0.36
C GLN A 77 -8.68 19.10 0.76
N ARG A 78 -7.69 19.97 0.96
CA ARG A 78 -7.87 21.38 1.31
C ARG A 78 -7.70 22.27 0.09
#